data_AF-A0A8H4RTQ6-F1
#
_entry.id   AF-A0A8H4RTQ6-F1
#
_cell.length_a   1.000
_cell.length_b   1.000
_cell.length_c   1.000
_cell.angle_alpha   90.00
_cell.angle_beta   90.00
_cell.angle_gamma   90.00
#
_symmetry.space_group_name_H-M   'P 1'
#
loop_
_entity.id
_entity.type
_entity.pdbx_description
1 polymer ?
#
loop_
_entity_poly.entity_id
_entity_poly.type
_entity_poly.pdbx_seq_one_letter_code
_entity_poly.pdbx_strand_id
1 'polypeptide(L)'
;MSYVCFDSLIALVSLHDSTPEQVKLAQAAAPYLILRSGLTLRAYIADQPLRGRMPQPLSQRKELLYVLKALVNLRCEPDAIPDAPGVESEGKKHLHRLYPLLAKAVRAAARDMEVLEWIGRALDEVGMEFGV
;
A
#
# COMPACT_ATOMS: atom_id res chain seq x y z
N MET A 1 2.79 -16.68 9.23
CA MET A 1 3.20 -15.68 10.23
C MET A 1 3.26 -14.27 9.66
N SER A 2 3.99 -14.00 8.58
CA SER A 2 4.06 -12.64 8.01
C SER A 2 2.71 -12.06 7.57
N TYR A 3 1.83 -12.88 6.96
CA TYR A 3 0.48 -12.46 6.55
C TYR A 3 -0.39 -12.06 7.74
N VAL A 4 -0.45 -12.89 8.79
CA VAL A 4 -1.24 -12.60 10.00
C VAL A 4 -0.81 -11.29 10.67
N CYS A 5 0.49 -11.01 10.76
CA CYS A 5 0.97 -9.74 11.30
C CYS A 5 0.56 -8.55 10.43
N PHE A 6 0.60 -8.71 9.11
CA PHE A 6 0.15 -7.68 8.18
C PHE A 6 -1.37 -7.46 8.27
N ASP A 7 -2.16 -8.52 8.36
CA ASP A 7 -3.61 -8.46 8.56
C ASP A 7 -3.98 -7.78 9.88
N SER A 8 -3.17 -8.02 10.92
CA SER A 8 -3.33 -7.35 12.20
C SER A 8 -3.08 -5.84 12.08
N LEU A 9 -2.05 -5.43 11.34
CA LEU A 9 -1.80 -4.01 11.04
C LEU A 9 -2.94 -3.40 10.24
N ILE A 10 -3.48 -4.13 9.26
CA ILE A 10 -4.65 -3.68 8.50
C ILE A 10 -5.84 -3.51 9.43
N ALA A 11 -6.17 -4.50 10.24
CA ALA A 11 -7.31 -4.45 11.15
C ALA A 11 -7.22 -3.28 12.14
N LEU A 12 -6.02 -2.95 12.63
CA LEU A 12 -5.80 -1.83 13.56
C LEU A 12 -5.96 -0.45 12.89
N VAL A 13 -5.66 -0.33 11.60
CA VAL A 13 -5.68 0.96 10.88
C VAL A 13 -7.00 1.18 10.14
N SER A 14 -7.74 0.12 9.82
CA SER A 14 -9.05 0.19 9.17
C SER A 14 -10.03 1.09 9.91
N LEU A 15 -10.94 1.73 9.15
CA LEU A 15 -12.07 2.49 9.68
C LEU A 15 -13.02 1.60 10.51
N HIS A 16 -13.34 2.05 11.72
CA HIS A 16 -14.26 1.46 12.69
C HIS A 16 -15.26 2.54 13.19
N ASP A 17 -15.52 2.59 14.50
CA ASP A 17 -16.46 3.53 15.15
C ASP A 17 -15.79 4.89 15.49
N SER A 18 -14.52 5.08 15.10
CA SER A 18 -13.71 6.26 15.36
C SER A 18 -13.68 6.69 16.84
N THR A 19 -13.66 5.72 17.77
CA THR A 19 -13.46 6.03 19.19
C THR A 19 -12.04 6.58 19.42
N PRO A 20 -11.81 7.45 20.42
CA PRO A 20 -10.49 8.03 20.63
C PRO A 20 -9.40 6.97 20.87
N GLU A 21 -9.73 5.84 21.49
CA GLU A 21 -8.80 4.73 21.70
C GLU A 21 -8.45 4.02 20.37
N GLN A 22 -9.45 3.80 19.51
CA GLN A 22 -9.26 3.19 18.19
C GLN A 22 -8.40 4.08 17.30
N VAL A 23 -8.66 5.39 17.28
CA VAL A 23 -7.85 6.37 16.54
C VAL A 23 -6.39 6.33 17.02
N LYS A 24 -6.15 6.26 18.33
CA LYS A 24 -4.79 6.17 18.88
C LYS A 24 -4.07 4.87 18.48
N LEU A 25 -4.78 3.76 18.45
CA LEU A 25 -4.24 2.48 17.98
C LEU A 25 -3.92 2.53 16.48
N ALA A 26 -4.81 3.10 15.68
CA ALA A 26 -4.61 3.28 14.24
C ALA A 26 -3.40 4.18 13.96
N GLN A 27 -3.25 5.30 14.69
CA GLN A 27 -2.08 6.18 14.65
C GLN A 27 -0.77 5.44 14.97
N ALA A 28 -0.80 4.55 15.96
CA ALA A 28 0.37 3.76 16.34
C ALA A 28 0.73 2.68 15.29
N ALA A 29 -0.29 2.07 14.67
CA ALA A 29 -0.10 0.99 13.70
C ALA A 29 0.24 1.47 12.28
N ALA A 30 -0.26 2.64 11.87
CA ALA A 30 -0.14 3.13 10.50
C ALA A 30 1.30 3.26 9.97
N PRO A 31 2.30 3.76 10.75
CA PRO A 31 3.68 3.80 10.28
C PRO A 31 4.25 2.41 9.94
N TYR A 32 3.86 1.38 10.70
CA TYR A 32 4.31 0.01 10.46
C TYR A 32 3.64 -0.61 9.23
N LEU A 33 2.36 -0.33 9.00
CA LEU A 33 1.66 -0.73 7.77
C LEU A 33 2.33 -0.13 6.53
N ILE A 34 2.61 1.17 6.56
CA ILE A 34 3.28 1.90 5.45
C ILE A 34 4.69 1.35 5.26
N LEU A 35 5.48 1.20 6.33
CA LEU A 35 6.84 0.69 6.26
C LEU A 35 6.87 -0.73 5.67
N ARG A 36 6.02 -1.63 6.19
CA ARG A 36 5.96 -3.02 5.73
C ARG A 36 5.58 -3.13 4.26
N SER A 37 4.60 -2.35 3.84
CA SER A 37 4.14 -2.28 2.45
C SER A 37 5.23 -1.70 1.53
N GLY A 38 5.87 -0.63 1.98
CA GLY A 38 6.96 0.03 1.27
C GLY A 38 8.17 -0.88 1.08
N LEU A 39 8.51 -1.71 2.07
CA LEU A 39 9.59 -2.69 1.94
C LEU A 39 9.29 -3.74 0.84
N THR A 40 8.06 -4.25 0.78
CA THR A 40 7.63 -5.20 -0.27
C THR A 40 7.73 -4.57 -1.66
N LEU A 41 7.23 -3.34 -1.82
CA LEU A 41 7.32 -2.60 -3.08
C LEU A 41 8.76 -2.29 -3.47
N ARG A 42 9.60 -1.86 -2.52
CA ARG A 42 11.01 -1.55 -2.77
C ARG A 42 11.79 -2.79 -3.19
N ALA A 43 11.59 -3.93 -2.54
CA ALA A 43 12.22 -5.19 -2.92
C ALA A 43 11.83 -5.57 -4.36
N TYR A 44 10.54 -5.50 -4.69
CA TYR A 44 10.05 -5.77 -6.04
C TYR A 44 10.73 -4.89 -7.11
N ILE A 45 10.82 -3.58 -6.85
CA ILE A 45 11.46 -2.61 -7.75
C ILE A 45 12.95 -2.90 -7.90
N ALA A 46 13.65 -3.11 -6.78
CA ALA A 46 15.10 -3.33 -6.75
C ALA A 46 15.50 -4.66 -7.41
N ASP A 47 14.65 -5.67 -7.34
CA ASP A 47 14.91 -6.98 -7.94
C ASP A 47 14.73 -6.98 -9.46
N GLN A 48 13.90 -6.08 -10.03
CA GLN A 48 13.58 -6.13 -11.46
C GLN A 48 14.82 -6.03 -12.39
N PRO A 49 15.79 -5.11 -12.19
CA PRO A 49 16.99 -5.07 -13.02
C PRO A 49 17.82 -6.36 -12.96
N LEU A 50 17.86 -7.01 -11.80
CA LEU A 50 18.60 -8.26 -11.58
C LEU A 50 17.89 -9.45 -12.21
N ARG A 51 16.55 -9.49 -12.12
CA ARG A 51 15.72 -10.53 -12.74
C ARG A 51 15.71 -10.44 -14.25
N GLY A 52 15.80 -9.23 -14.81
CA GLY A 52 15.70 -9.00 -16.25
C GLY A 52 14.38 -9.54 -16.80
N ARG A 53 14.43 -10.65 -17.53
CA ARG A 53 13.24 -11.33 -18.09
C ARG A 53 12.68 -12.44 -17.21
N MET A 54 13.38 -12.81 -16.14
CA MET A 54 12.91 -13.86 -15.25
C MET A 54 11.71 -13.38 -14.42
N PRO A 55 10.69 -14.23 -14.25
CA PRO A 55 9.58 -13.92 -13.37
C PRO A 55 10.07 -13.79 -11.92
N GLN A 56 9.29 -13.08 -11.10
CA GLN A 56 9.59 -13.01 -9.68
C GLN A 56 9.39 -14.38 -9.00
N PRO A 57 10.21 -14.75 -8.00
CA PRO A 57 9.97 -15.93 -7.19
C PRO A 57 8.52 -16.00 -6.68
N LEU A 58 7.90 -17.18 -6.77
CA LEU A 58 6.46 -17.35 -6.53
C LEU A 58 6.01 -16.85 -5.14
N SER A 59 6.81 -17.07 -4.10
CA SER A 59 6.49 -16.61 -2.74
C SER A 59 6.44 -15.08 -2.64
N GLN A 60 7.44 -14.39 -3.21
CA GLN A 60 7.52 -12.93 -3.22
C GLN A 60 6.40 -12.32 -4.09
N ARG A 61 6.10 -12.93 -5.24
CA ARG A 61 5.00 -12.49 -6.11
C ARG A 61 3.66 -12.58 -5.39
N LYS A 62 3.38 -13.70 -4.71
CA LYS A 62 2.16 -13.88 -3.90
C LYS A 62 2.06 -12.84 -2.80
N GLU A 63 3.16 -12.56 -2.10
CA GLU A 63 3.21 -11.54 -1.06
C GLU A 63 2.95 -10.13 -1.60
N LEU A 64 3.57 -9.77 -2.73
CA LEU A 64 3.37 -8.48 -3.38
C LEU A 64 1.90 -8.28 -3.76
N LEU A 65 1.29 -9.27 -4.42
CA LEU A 65 -0.12 -9.23 -4.81
C LEU A 65 -1.03 -9.14 -3.58
N TYR A 66 -0.70 -9.87 -2.51
CA TYR A 66 -1.44 -9.81 -1.26
C TYR A 66 -1.46 -8.39 -0.68
N VAL A 67 -0.27 -7.78 -0.56
CA VAL A 67 -0.11 -6.42 -0.05
C VAL A 67 -0.83 -5.41 -0.94
N LEU A 68 -0.65 -5.48 -2.26
CA LEU A 68 -1.31 -4.55 -3.20
C LEU A 68 -2.83 -4.62 -3.12
N LYS A 69 -3.40 -5.84 -3.16
CA LYS A 69 -4.86 -6.07 -3.04
C LYS A 69 -5.40 -5.47 -1.75
N ALA A 70 -4.70 -5.69 -0.64
CA ALA A 70 -5.12 -5.20 0.66
C ALA A 70 -5.02 -3.66 0.76
N LEU A 71 -3.95 -3.05 0.22
CA LEU A 71 -3.79 -1.59 0.20
C LEU A 71 -4.88 -0.89 -0.62
N VAL A 72 -5.24 -1.44 -1.78
CA VAL A 72 -6.31 -0.90 -2.64
C VAL A 72 -7.65 -0.96 -1.91
N ASN A 73 -7.95 -2.08 -1.24
CA ASN A 73 -9.24 -2.26 -0.57
C ASN A 73 -9.34 -1.53 0.78
N LEU A 74 -8.22 -1.24 1.43
CA LEU A 74 -8.19 -0.61 2.75
C LEU A 74 -8.73 0.82 2.72
N ARG A 75 -9.62 1.14 3.65
CA ARG A 75 -9.92 2.50 4.10
C ARG A 75 -9.45 2.65 5.53
N CYS A 76 -8.54 3.58 5.77
CA CYS A 76 -8.00 3.87 7.10
C CYS A 76 -8.95 4.76 7.90
N GLU A 77 -8.84 4.70 9.23
CA GLU A 77 -9.32 5.76 10.11
C GLU A 77 -8.78 7.13 9.63
N PRO A 78 -9.62 8.17 9.47
CA PRO A 78 -9.20 9.45 8.86
C PRO A 78 -8.05 10.12 9.61
N ASP A 79 -8.06 10.02 10.93
CA ASP A 79 -7.06 10.63 11.81
C ASP A 79 -5.86 9.71 12.11
N ALA A 80 -5.82 8.51 11.52
CA ALA A 80 -4.70 7.58 11.72
C ALA A 80 -3.41 8.04 11.06
N ILE A 81 -3.53 8.70 9.91
CA ILE A 81 -2.40 9.16 9.10
C ILE A 81 -2.51 10.67 8.97
N PRO A 82 -1.43 11.43 9.26
CA PRO A 82 -1.43 12.87 9.06
C PRO A 82 -1.60 13.21 7.57
N ASP A 83 -2.24 14.34 7.27
CA ASP A 83 -2.38 14.83 5.90
C ASP A 83 -1.01 15.10 5.25
N ALA A 84 -0.98 14.99 3.93
CA ALA A 84 0.13 15.45 3.13
C ALA A 84 -0.19 16.87 2.63
N PRO A 85 0.81 17.77 2.51
CA PRO A 85 0.57 19.12 2.01
C PRO A 85 -0.10 19.08 0.63
N GLY A 86 -1.26 19.73 0.51
CA GLY A 86 -2.00 19.81 -0.75
C GLY A 86 -2.78 18.57 -1.16
N VAL A 87 -3.02 17.63 -0.23
CA VAL A 87 -3.85 16.43 -0.46
C VAL A 87 -4.90 16.33 0.63
N GLU A 88 -6.17 16.33 0.24
CA GLU A 88 -7.29 16.00 1.12
C GLU A 88 -7.74 14.56 0.83
N SER A 89 -7.64 13.69 1.82
CA SER A 89 -7.97 12.27 1.70
C SER A 89 -8.60 11.80 2.99
N GLU A 90 -9.83 11.29 2.95
CA GLU A 90 -10.51 10.84 4.17
C GLU A 90 -10.05 9.45 4.63
N GLY A 91 -9.57 8.59 3.73
CA GLY A 91 -9.31 7.18 4.07
C GLY A 91 -8.24 6.46 3.26
N LYS A 92 -7.64 7.12 2.26
CA LYS A 92 -6.58 6.53 1.41
C LYS A 92 -5.21 7.17 1.59
N LYS A 93 -5.01 7.91 2.68
CA LYS A 93 -3.74 8.56 3.04
C LYS A 93 -2.52 7.62 2.97
N HIS A 94 -2.67 6.32 3.26
CA HIS A 94 -1.60 5.34 3.11
C HIS A 94 -1.10 5.18 1.67
N LEU A 95 -2.00 5.27 0.68
CA LEU A 95 -1.63 5.19 -0.73
C LEU A 95 -0.84 6.44 -1.17
N HIS A 96 -1.21 7.63 -0.69
CA HIS A 96 -0.43 8.86 -0.91
C HIS A 96 0.99 8.75 -0.38
N ARG A 97 1.16 8.18 0.83
CA ARG A 97 2.48 7.94 1.41
C ARG A 97 3.32 6.95 0.59
N LEU A 98 2.66 6.00 -0.09
CA LEU A 98 3.30 4.98 -0.94
C LEU A 98 3.41 5.38 -2.42
N TYR A 99 2.79 6.49 -2.84
CA TYR A 99 2.71 6.92 -4.23
C TYR A 99 4.07 6.92 -4.96
N PRO A 100 5.17 7.45 -4.39
CA PRO A 100 6.47 7.42 -5.07
C PRO A 100 6.98 6.01 -5.37
N LEU A 101 6.61 5.01 -4.55
CA LEU A 101 6.96 3.61 -4.79
C LEU A 101 6.02 2.97 -5.80
N LEU A 102 4.70 3.23 -5.71
CA LEU A 102 3.72 2.74 -6.68
C LEU A 102 4.07 3.21 -8.12
N ALA A 103 4.37 4.50 -8.29
CA ALA A 103 4.78 5.07 -9.57
C ALA A 103 6.06 4.41 -10.14
N LYS A 104 7.04 4.12 -9.29
CA LYS A 104 8.26 3.39 -9.69
C LYS A 104 7.98 1.93 -10.04
N ALA A 105 7.05 1.29 -9.32
CA ALA A 105 6.69 -0.11 -9.52
C ALA A 105 6.01 -0.36 -10.88
N VAL A 106 5.37 0.64 -11.50
CA VAL A 106 4.79 0.54 -12.85
C VAL A 106 5.81 0.01 -13.86
N ARG A 107 7.03 0.56 -13.87
CA ARG A 107 8.09 0.11 -14.79
C ARG A 107 8.55 -1.31 -14.48
N ALA A 108 8.55 -1.69 -13.20
CA ALA A 108 8.91 -3.04 -12.77
C ALA A 108 7.85 -4.08 -13.18
N ALA A 109 6.59 -3.67 -13.25
CA ALA A 109 5.45 -4.50 -13.57
C ALA A 109 5.12 -4.61 -15.06
N ALA A 110 5.90 -4.00 -15.95
CA ALA A 110 5.63 -3.97 -17.39
C ALA A 110 5.42 -5.34 -18.07
N ARG A 111 5.83 -6.44 -17.43
CA ARG A 111 5.67 -7.82 -17.92
C ARG A 111 4.88 -8.73 -16.97
N ASP A 112 4.35 -8.21 -15.88
CA ASP A 112 3.47 -8.92 -14.95
C ASP A 112 2.13 -8.20 -14.90
N MET A 113 1.22 -8.60 -15.80
CA MET A 113 -0.05 -7.91 -16.03
C MET A 113 -0.91 -7.84 -14.77
N GLU A 114 -0.91 -8.88 -13.94
CA GLU A 114 -1.68 -8.88 -12.69
C GLU A 114 -1.11 -7.86 -11.69
N VAL A 115 0.22 -7.83 -11.52
CA VAL A 115 0.85 -6.83 -10.64
C VAL A 115 0.63 -5.43 -11.18
N LEU A 116 0.74 -5.22 -12.49
CA LEU A 116 0.52 -3.94 -13.14
C LEU A 116 -0.93 -3.46 -12.95
N GLU A 117 -1.91 -4.36 -13.06
CA GLU A 117 -3.32 -4.07 -12.82
C GLU A 117 -3.54 -3.55 -11.40
N TRP A 118 -3.01 -4.23 -10.37
CA TRP A 118 -3.20 -3.80 -8.98
C TRP A 118 -2.42 -2.52 -8.63
N ILE A 119 -1.26 -2.29 -9.24
CA ILE A 119 -0.57 -1.00 -9.14
C ILE A 119 -1.40 0.11 -9.79
N GLY A 120 -1.99 -0.15 -10.96
CA GLY A 120 -2.89 0.77 -11.67
C GLY A 120 -4.06 1.18 -10.79
N ARG A 121 -4.79 0.19 -10.23
CA ARG A 121 -5.89 0.46 -9.28
C ARG A 121 -5.46 1.30 -8.09
N ALA A 122 -4.27 1.04 -7.52
CA ALA A 122 -3.75 1.85 -6.41
C ALA A 122 -3.44 3.29 -6.82
N LEU A 123 -2.99 3.52 -8.07
CA LEU A 123 -2.75 4.86 -8.61
C LEU A 123 -4.06 5.57 -8.97
N ASP A 124 -5.08 4.84 -9.43
CA ASP A 124 -6.42 5.38 -9.70
C ASP A 124 -7.07 5.89 -8.40
N GLU A 125 -6.99 5.12 -7.31
CA GLU A 125 -7.44 5.54 -5.97
C GLU A 125 -6.78 6.83 -5.51
N VAL A 126 -5.49 6.98 -5.77
CA VAL A 126 -4.74 8.21 -5.46
C VAL A 126 -5.18 9.36 -6.36
N GLY A 127 -5.39 9.10 -7.66
CA GLY A 127 -5.83 10.09 -8.64
C GLY A 127 -7.20 10.69 -8.33
N MET A 128 -8.15 9.89 -7.85
CA MET A 128 -9.49 10.35 -7.45
C MET A 128 -9.45 11.42 -6.35
N GLU A 129 -8.42 11.40 -5.49
CA GLU A 129 -8.29 12.35 -4.38
C GLU A 129 -7.48 13.61 -4.74
N PHE A 130 -6.86 13.66 -5.93
CA PHE A 130 -6.16 14.85 -6.41
C PHE A 130 -7.08 15.87 -7.11
N GLY A 131 -8.37 15.58 -7.25
CA GLY A 131 -9.37 16.55 -7.73
C GLY A 131 -9.20 17.02 -9.18
N VAL A 132 -8.59 16.19 -10.04
CA VAL A 132 -8.43 16.43 -11.49
C VAL A 132 -9.46 15.61 -12.28
#